data_AF-A0A7R8VZQ4-F1
#
_entry.id   AF-A0A7R8VZQ4-F1
#
_cell.length_a   1.000
_cell.length_b   1.000
_cell.length_c   1.000
_cell.angle_alpha   90.00
_cell.angle_beta   90.00
_cell.angle_gamma   90.00
#
_symmetry.space_group_name_H-M   'P 1'
#
loop_
_entity.id
_entity.type
_entity.pdbx_description
1 polymer ?
#
loop_
_entity_poly.entity_id
_entity_poly.type
_entity_poly.pdbx_seq_one_letter_code
_entity_poly.pdbx_strand_id
1 'polypeptide(L)'
;MGVSRKLETATGMGLATTFVLTIASVCSYLANNYLLEPLELEYLRTITFIVIIAGVVQFTEMVVHKTSPLLYNVLGIFLPLITTNCAVLGVALLNVQEDHNFVESALYGFGAALGFTLVLVLFAAIRERIDVADIPEPFQGNAAALITAGLMSLAFMGFSGLIKFRVEGDPLTDKIDAILPQTQCGQCGYAGCRPYAEAIAKNEAEINQCPPGGMDGIRALAELLDREVIELNPENGTESAKTVAEIDEQTCIGCTLCIQACPVDAILGSAKHMHTVIAEECTGCELCLPPCPVDCILMVPVEENIVQWQWPSPDTAGRFTTNSNKGDAA
;
A
#
# COMPACT_ATOMS: atom_id res chain seq x y z
N MET A 1 2.10 3.82 24.33
CA MET A 1 1.25 4.74 25.11
C MET A 1 0.91 4.22 26.51
N GLY A 2 0.41 2.99 26.65
CA GLY A 2 -0.02 2.46 27.96
C GLY A 2 1.11 2.25 28.99
N VAL A 3 2.30 1.83 28.54
CA VAL A 3 3.41 1.41 29.43
C VAL A 3 4.56 2.42 29.51
N SER A 4 4.42 3.55 28.82
CA SER A 4 5.45 4.59 28.70
C SER A 4 5.36 5.67 29.79
N ARG A 5 4.71 5.41 30.92
CA ARG A 5 4.62 6.40 32.03
C ARG A 5 5.82 6.38 32.96
N LYS A 6 6.46 5.22 33.10
CA LYS A 6 7.65 5.05 33.94
C LYS A 6 8.75 4.41 33.12
N LEU A 7 9.99 4.85 33.35
CA LEU A 7 11.14 4.30 32.66
C LEU A 7 11.37 2.81 32.99
N GLU A 8 11.16 2.40 34.24
CA GLU A 8 11.32 0.99 34.66
C GLU A 8 10.33 0.04 33.98
N THR A 9 9.06 0.46 33.83
CA THR A 9 8.06 -0.37 33.15
C THR A 9 8.32 -0.41 31.65
N ALA A 10 8.81 0.70 31.10
CA ALA A 10 9.19 0.83 29.70
C ALA A 10 10.36 -0.08 29.31
N THR A 11 11.44 -0.09 30.11
CA THR A 11 12.59 -0.96 29.86
C THR A 11 12.22 -2.44 29.98
N GLY A 12 11.44 -2.81 31.01
CA GLY A 12 10.93 -4.17 31.18
C GLY A 12 10.08 -4.64 30.00
N MET A 13 9.19 -3.78 29.50
CA MET A 13 8.39 -4.10 28.32
C MET A 13 9.21 -4.20 27.05
N GLY A 14 10.17 -3.29 26.82
CA GLY A 14 11.05 -3.34 25.66
C GLY A 14 11.86 -4.63 25.58
N LEU A 15 12.39 -5.11 26.71
CA LEU A 15 13.09 -6.40 26.76
C LEU A 15 12.18 -7.59 26.42
N ALA A 16 10.96 -7.61 26.96
CA ALA A 16 9.98 -8.65 26.63
C ALA A 16 9.61 -8.63 25.15
N THR A 17 9.35 -7.44 24.59
CA THR A 17 9.05 -7.26 23.17
C THR A 17 10.23 -7.64 22.28
N THR A 18 11.48 -7.40 22.72
CA THR A 18 12.70 -7.84 22.01
C THR A 18 12.78 -9.35 21.88
N PHE A 19 12.49 -10.06 22.97
CA PHE A 19 12.44 -11.52 22.96
C PHE A 19 11.33 -12.04 22.04
N VAL A 20 10.11 -11.49 22.15
CA VAL A 20 8.97 -11.89 21.32
C VAL A 20 9.23 -11.64 19.84
N LEU A 21 9.65 -10.43 19.44
CA LEU A 21 9.89 -10.05 18.04
C LEU A 21 10.95 -10.92 17.38
N THR A 22 12.05 -11.20 18.09
CA THR A 22 13.14 -12.01 17.54
C THR A 22 12.67 -13.43 17.26
N ILE A 23 11.96 -14.05 18.21
CA ILE A 23 11.44 -15.42 18.03
C ILE A 23 10.31 -15.45 17.00
N ALA A 24 9.39 -14.49 17.05
CA ALA A 24 8.28 -14.40 16.11
C ALA A 24 8.79 -14.23 14.67
N SER A 25 9.81 -13.39 14.44
CA SER A 25 10.41 -13.22 13.10
C SER A 25 10.96 -14.54 12.55
N VAL A 26 11.72 -15.29 13.37
CA VAL A 26 12.27 -16.59 12.98
C VAL A 26 11.17 -17.63 12.75
N CYS A 27 10.19 -17.72 13.65
CA CYS A 27 9.08 -18.66 13.50
C CYS A 27 8.19 -18.36 12.29
N SER A 28 7.94 -17.08 12.00
CA SER A 28 7.16 -16.65 10.84
C SER A 28 7.91 -16.93 9.53
N TYR A 29 9.23 -16.72 9.47
CA TYR A 29 10.05 -17.15 8.33
C TYR A 29 9.95 -18.66 8.09
N LEU A 30 10.12 -19.46 9.14
CA LEU A 30 10.01 -20.92 9.03
C LEU A 30 8.62 -21.36 8.56
N ALA A 31 7.56 -20.74 9.09
CA ALA A 31 6.21 -21.05 8.65
C ALA A 31 5.96 -20.63 7.20
N ASN A 32 6.43 -19.46 6.78
CA ASN A 32 6.23 -19.02 5.40
C ASN A 32 6.89 -19.98 4.40
N ASN A 33 8.18 -20.28 4.59
CA ASN A 33 8.97 -21.01 3.59
C ASN A 33 8.74 -22.53 3.65
N TYR A 34 8.48 -23.10 4.83
CA TYR A 34 8.27 -24.55 4.96
C TYR A 34 6.79 -24.97 4.92
N LEU A 35 5.85 -24.06 5.17
CA LEU A 35 4.42 -24.40 5.22
C LEU A 35 3.63 -23.68 4.13
N LEU A 36 3.70 -22.34 4.03
CA LEU A 36 2.80 -21.59 3.15
C LEU A 36 3.19 -21.68 1.67
N GLU A 37 4.46 -21.44 1.34
CA GLU A 37 4.98 -21.51 -0.02
C GLU A 37 4.77 -22.89 -0.68
N PRO A 38 5.17 -24.03 -0.06
CA PRO A 38 5.01 -25.33 -0.70
C PRO A 38 3.57 -25.81 -0.80
N LEU A 39 2.65 -25.21 -0.04
CA LEU A 39 1.21 -25.52 -0.09
C LEU A 39 0.42 -24.48 -0.91
N GLU A 40 1.07 -23.46 -1.48
CA GLU A 40 0.44 -22.35 -2.22
C GLU A 40 -0.64 -21.60 -1.41
N LEU A 41 -0.48 -21.52 -0.08
CA LEU A 41 -1.45 -20.93 0.86
C LEU A 41 -1.07 -19.51 1.31
N GLU A 42 -0.48 -18.72 0.42
CA GLU A 42 0.02 -17.37 0.74
C GLU A 42 -1.08 -16.43 1.26
N TYR A 43 -2.33 -16.62 0.84
CA TYR A 43 -3.46 -15.83 1.31
C TYR A 43 -3.73 -15.97 2.83
N LEU A 44 -3.23 -17.03 3.49
CA LEU A 44 -3.36 -17.25 4.93
C LEU A 44 -2.22 -16.64 5.76
N ARG A 45 -1.25 -15.95 5.13
CA ARG A 45 -0.03 -15.44 5.77
C ARG A 45 -0.30 -14.64 7.05
N THR A 46 -1.15 -13.62 6.97
CA THR A 46 -1.49 -12.76 8.11
C THR A 46 -2.10 -13.56 9.27
N ILE A 47 -3.02 -14.48 8.97
CA ILE A 47 -3.70 -15.30 10.00
C ILE A 47 -2.70 -16.22 10.68
N THR A 48 -1.84 -16.90 9.91
CA THR A 48 -0.80 -17.78 10.43
C THR A 48 0.18 -17.01 11.33
N PHE A 49 0.60 -15.82 10.93
CA PHE A 49 1.51 -14.99 11.73
C PHE A 49 0.89 -14.55 13.05
N ILE A 50 -0.39 -14.17 13.07
CA ILE A 50 -1.11 -13.83 14.31
C ILE A 50 -1.11 -15.03 15.27
N VAL A 51 -1.38 -16.24 14.78
CA VAL A 51 -1.37 -17.47 15.61
C VAL A 51 0.02 -17.76 16.17
N ILE A 52 1.07 -17.63 15.34
CA ILE A 52 2.46 -17.81 15.77
C ILE A 52 2.83 -16.79 16.85
N ILE A 53 2.55 -15.51 16.63
CA ILE A 53 2.81 -14.43 17.58
C ILE A 53 2.08 -14.70 18.89
N ALA A 54 0.79 -15.09 18.84
CA ALA A 54 0.03 -15.43 20.03
C ALA A 54 0.67 -16.58 20.83
N GLY A 55 1.14 -17.63 20.14
CA GLY A 55 1.87 -18.73 20.78
C GLY A 55 3.18 -18.29 21.44
N VAL A 56 3.98 -17.48 20.74
CA VAL A 56 5.26 -16.94 21.25
C VAL A 56 5.05 -16.01 22.45
N VAL A 57 4.03 -15.15 22.41
CA VAL A 57 3.68 -14.27 23.53
C VAL A 57 3.22 -15.07 24.73
N GLN A 58 2.37 -16.10 24.55
CA GLN A 58 1.93 -16.95 25.64
C GLN A 58 3.08 -17.71 26.30
N PHE A 59 4.03 -18.20 25.49
CA PHE A 59 5.26 -18.80 25.98
C PHE A 59 6.09 -17.77 26.77
N THR A 60 6.23 -16.56 26.26
CA THR A 60 6.97 -15.48 26.93
C THR A 60 6.32 -15.10 28.26
N GLU A 61 4.99 -15.04 28.32
CA GLU A 61 4.25 -14.80 29.56
C GLU A 61 4.61 -15.82 30.65
N MET A 62 4.60 -17.11 30.29
CA MET A 62 4.97 -18.18 31.20
C MET A 62 6.43 -18.08 31.68
N VAL A 63 7.35 -17.72 30.78
CA VAL A 63 8.77 -17.50 31.11
C VAL A 63 8.94 -16.32 32.07
N VAL A 64 8.27 -15.19 31.81
CA VAL A 64 8.33 -14.00 32.65
C VAL A 64 7.75 -14.28 34.04
N HIS A 65 6.62 -14.98 34.12
CA HIS A 65 6.02 -15.39 35.39
C HIS A 65 6.98 -16.22 36.25
N LYS A 66 7.74 -17.12 35.63
CA LYS A 66 8.69 -17.99 36.34
C LYS A 66 10.00 -17.30 36.72
N THR A 67 10.52 -16.43 35.85
CA THR A 67 11.82 -15.78 36.06
C THR A 67 11.74 -14.53 36.93
N SER A 68 10.67 -13.75 36.81
CA SER A 68 10.54 -12.45 37.48
C SER A 68 9.08 -12.16 37.91
N PRO A 69 8.62 -12.69 39.06
CA PRO A 69 7.25 -12.51 39.51
C PRO A 69 6.90 -11.03 39.80
N LEU A 70 7.87 -10.19 40.19
CA LEU A 70 7.66 -8.74 40.34
C LEU A 70 7.29 -8.06 39.02
N LEU A 71 7.97 -8.43 37.93
CA LEU A 71 7.72 -7.88 36.61
C LEU A 71 6.36 -8.36 36.08
N TYR A 72 6.01 -9.63 36.31
CA TYR A 72 4.69 -10.16 35.96
C TYR A 72 3.55 -9.43 36.71
N ASN A 73 3.70 -9.14 38.00
CA ASN A 73 2.66 -8.44 38.77
C ASN A 73 2.39 -7.00 38.27
N VAL A 74 3.37 -6.36 37.64
CA VAL A 74 3.24 -4.99 37.10
C VAL A 74 2.89 -4.99 35.61
N LEU A 75 3.43 -5.94 34.85
CA LEU A 75 3.37 -5.97 33.39
C LEU A 75 2.41 -7.03 32.82
N GLY A 76 1.91 -7.97 33.64
CA GLY A 76 1.10 -9.11 33.21
C GLY A 76 -0.15 -8.72 32.41
N ILE A 77 -0.76 -7.58 32.75
CA ILE A 77 -1.92 -7.02 32.03
C ILE A 77 -1.55 -6.59 30.61
N PHE A 78 -0.28 -6.23 30.36
CA PHE A 78 0.20 -5.70 29.10
C PHE A 78 0.83 -6.77 28.19
N LEU A 79 1.10 -7.97 28.69
CA LEU A 79 1.65 -9.06 27.87
C LEU A 79 0.68 -9.50 26.76
N PRO A 80 -0.64 -9.65 26.99
CA PRO A 80 -1.60 -9.91 25.91
C PRO A 80 -1.65 -8.79 24.86
N LEU A 81 -1.36 -7.54 25.25
CA LEU A 81 -1.32 -6.40 24.33
C LEU A 81 -0.14 -6.47 23.33
N ILE A 82 0.85 -7.32 23.58
CA ILE A 82 1.94 -7.59 22.63
C ILE A 82 1.41 -8.30 21.38
N THR A 83 0.39 -9.17 21.53
CA THR A 83 -0.16 -9.95 20.41
C THR A 83 -0.81 -9.08 19.34
N THR A 84 -1.48 -8.00 19.75
CA THR A 84 -2.16 -7.05 18.88
C THR A 84 -1.32 -5.82 18.57
N ASN A 85 -0.02 -5.85 18.90
CA ASN A 85 0.87 -4.74 18.63
C ASN A 85 1.18 -4.65 17.14
N CYS A 86 0.92 -3.49 16.55
CA CYS A 86 1.15 -3.22 15.13
C CYS A 86 2.61 -3.39 14.70
N ALA A 87 3.59 -3.08 15.55
CA ALA A 87 5.00 -3.27 15.23
C ALA A 87 5.38 -4.75 15.20
N VAL A 88 4.80 -5.58 16.08
CA VAL A 88 5.08 -7.02 16.12
C VAL A 88 4.60 -7.72 14.86
N LEU A 89 3.35 -7.48 14.46
CA LEU A 89 2.82 -8.02 13.20
C LEU A 89 3.53 -7.41 11.98
N GLY A 90 3.78 -6.10 12.00
CA GLY A 90 4.42 -5.39 10.90
C GLY A 90 5.83 -5.90 10.60
N VAL A 91 6.67 -6.11 11.62
CA VAL A 91 8.03 -6.67 11.44
C VAL A 91 7.97 -8.07 10.86
N ALA A 92 7.02 -8.92 11.29
CA ALA A 92 6.87 -10.27 10.76
C ALA A 92 6.45 -10.27 9.27
N LEU A 93 5.55 -9.35 8.88
CA LEU A 93 5.12 -9.20 7.49
C LEU A 93 6.25 -8.64 6.60
N LEU A 94 6.89 -7.55 7.03
CA LEU A 94 8.01 -6.92 6.29
C LEU A 94 9.16 -7.90 6.11
N ASN A 95 9.44 -8.72 7.12
CA ASN A 95 10.51 -9.70 7.04
C ASN A 95 10.32 -10.71 5.88
N VAL A 96 9.06 -11.03 5.55
CA VAL A 96 8.73 -11.95 4.46
C VAL A 96 8.55 -11.21 3.14
N GLN A 97 8.04 -9.97 3.16
CA GLN A 97 7.93 -9.15 1.94
C GLN A 97 9.29 -8.78 1.35
N GLU A 98 10.32 -8.65 2.19
CA GLU A 98 11.70 -8.36 1.78
C GLU A 98 12.51 -9.63 1.45
N ASP A 99 11.88 -10.81 1.38
CA ASP A 99 12.52 -12.10 1.06
C ASP A 99 13.81 -12.39 1.85
N HIS A 100 13.84 -11.99 3.13
CA HIS A 100 15.02 -12.19 3.97
C HIS A 100 15.31 -13.67 4.20
N ASN A 101 16.58 -14.06 4.13
CA ASN A 101 17.03 -15.40 4.51
C ASN A 101 16.83 -15.66 6.03
N PHE A 102 17.01 -16.90 6.48
CA PHE A 102 16.89 -17.27 7.90
C PHE A 102 17.73 -16.37 8.85
N VAL A 103 18.99 -16.12 8.50
CA VAL A 103 19.91 -15.30 9.31
C VAL A 103 19.52 -13.83 9.27
N GLU A 104 19.17 -13.33 8.09
CA GLU A 104 18.70 -11.95 7.90
C GLU A 104 17.39 -11.73 8.66
N SER A 105 16.50 -12.72 8.68
CA SER A 105 15.23 -12.69 9.42
C SER A 105 15.41 -12.56 10.93
N ALA A 106 16.37 -13.30 11.48
CA ALA A 106 16.70 -13.21 12.90
C ALA A 106 17.32 -11.85 13.24
N LEU A 107 18.25 -11.36 12.41
CA LEU A 107 18.91 -10.07 12.61
C LEU A 107 17.95 -8.89 12.42
N TYR A 108 17.05 -8.96 11.45
CA TYR A 108 16.03 -7.96 11.18
C TYR A 108 15.04 -7.86 12.34
N GLY A 109 14.51 -9.00 12.80
CA GLY A 109 13.63 -9.05 13.98
C GLY A 109 14.30 -8.49 15.24
N PHE A 110 15.56 -8.87 15.49
CA PHE A 110 16.34 -8.37 16.61
C PHE A 110 16.60 -6.85 16.51
N GLY A 111 17.04 -6.38 15.34
CA GLY A 111 17.33 -4.97 15.08
C GLY A 111 16.08 -4.08 15.22
N ALA A 112 14.95 -4.51 14.64
CA ALA A 112 13.68 -3.81 14.76
C ALA A 112 13.23 -3.71 16.22
N ALA A 113 13.44 -4.77 17.01
CA ALA A 113 13.04 -4.78 18.40
C ALA A 113 13.93 -3.94 19.32
N LEU A 114 15.23 -3.86 19.03
CA LEU A 114 16.13 -2.88 19.67
C LEU A 114 15.71 -1.45 19.35
N GLY A 115 15.34 -1.16 18.10
CA GLY A 115 14.81 0.13 17.69
C GLY A 115 13.52 0.50 18.45
N PHE A 116 12.58 -0.45 18.53
CA PHE A 116 11.35 -0.26 19.31
C PHE A 116 11.64 0.00 20.79
N THR A 117 12.54 -0.76 21.39
CA THR A 117 12.94 -0.59 22.79
C THR A 117 13.57 0.78 23.04
N LEU A 118 14.47 1.22 22.15
CA LEU A 118 15.11 2.54 22.22
C LEU A 118 14.06 3.66 22.18
N VAL A 119 13.15 3.61 21.20
CA VAL A 119 12.08 4.61 21.05
C VAL A 119 11.18 4.63 22.28
N LEU A 120 10.82 3.46 22.79
CA LEU A 120 9.93 3.34 23.95
C LEU A 120 10.57 3.88 25.24
N VAL A 121 11.87 3.64 25.45
CA VAL A 121 12.64 4.17 26.60
C VAL A 121 12.81 5.68 26.48
N LEU A 122 13.17 6.20 25.31
CA LEU A 122 13.26 7.65 25.07
C LEU A 122 11.93 8.34 25.32
N PHE A 123 10.84 7.76 24.82
CA PHE A 123 9.49 8.29 25.01
C PHE A 123 9.08 8.28 26.48
N ALA A 124 9.39 7.22 27.22
CA ALA A 124 9.14 7.16 28.67
C ALA A 124 9.96 8.20 29.45
N ALA A 125 11.23 8.39 29.11
CA ALA A 125 12.11 9.38 29.73
C ALA A 125 11.61 10.83 29.50
N ILE A 126 11.14 11.12 28.29
CA ILE A 126 10.55 12.43 27.96
C ILE A 126 9.26 12.64 28.76
N ARG A 127 8.39 11.63 28.82
CA ARG A 127 7.13 11.71 29.58
C ARG A 127 7.36 11.93 31.08
N GLU A 128 8.31 11.22 31.67
CA GLU A 128 8.63 11.36 33.09
C GLU A 128 9.15 12.77 33.43
N ARG A 129 9.87 13.41 32.50
CA ARG A 129 10.28 14.82 32.65
C ARG A 129 9.12 15.82 32.49
N ILE A 130 8.21 15.55 31.56
CA ILE A 130 7.05 16.39 31.27
C ILE A 130 6.04 16.34 32.42
N ASP A 131 5.88 15.19 33.07
CA ASP A 131 4.98 15.04 34.22
C ASP A 131 5.37 15.92 35.43
N VAL A 132 6.64 16.37 35.50
CA VAL A 132 7.15 17.27 36.55
C VAL A 132 7.22 18.74 36.07
N ALA A 133 6.96 19.00 34.79
CA ALA A 133 7.01 20.34 34.21
C ALA A 133 5.68 21.08 34.35
N ASP A 134 5.74 22.42 34.39
CA ASP A 134 4.55 23.26 34.43
C ASP A 134 3.86 23.29 33.05
N ILE A 135 2.78 22.52 32.92
CA ILE A 135 1.99 22.37 31.68
C ILE A 135 0.54 22.82 31.94
N PRO A 136 -0.08 23.61 31.05
CA PRO A 136 -1.48 23.99 31.17
C PRO A 136 -2.39 22.77 31.28
N GLU A 137 -3.41 22.84 32.14
CA GLU A 137 -4.34 21.72 32.43
C GLU A 137 -4.87 20.98 31.18
N PRO A 138 -5.25 21.66 30.07
CA PRO A 138 -5.77 20.98 28.88
C PRO A 138 -4.77 20.03 28.19
N PHE A 139 -3.47 20.25 28.38
CA PHE A 139 -2.42 19.49 27.71
C PHE A 139 -1.86 18.33 28.57
N GLN A 140 -2.30 18.20 29.81
CA GLN A 140 -1.76 17.19 30.72
C GLN A 140 -2.13 15.76 30.29
N GLY A 141 -1.21 14.82 30.56
CA GLY A 141 -1.43 13.40 30.30
C GLY A 141 -1.31 12.99 28.83
N ASN A 142 -2.39 12.48 28.24
CA ASN A 142 -2.35 11.85 26.91
C ASN A 142 -2.15 12.88 25.78
N ALA A 143 -2.62 14.12 25.95
CA ALA A 143 -2.43 15.17 24.95
C ALA A 143 -0.94 15.51 24.78
N ALA A 144 -0.24 15.81 25.89
CA ALA A 144 1.22 15.99 25.87
C ALA A 144 1.95 14.77 25.31
N ALA A 145 1.51 13.55 25.64
CA ALA A 145 2.11 12.32 25.11
C ALA A 145 1.99 12.20 23.57
N LEU A 146 0.86 12.61 22.99
CA LEU A 146 0.69 12.59 21.53
C LEU A 146 1.54 13.66 20.84
N ILE A 147 1.60 14.86 21.42
CA ILE A 147 2.45 15.95 20.91
C ILE A 147 3.92 15.52 20.93
N THR A 148 4.39 14.91 22.02
CA THR A 148 5.78 14.46 22.14
C THR A 148 6.09 13.30 21.21
N ALA A 149 5.12 12.40 20.97
CA ALA A 149 5.26 11.34 19.97
C ALA A 149 5.42 11.94 18.55
N GLY A 150 4.65 12.97 18.22
CA GLY A 150 4.77 13.69 16.95
C GLY A 150 6.13 14.39 16.78
N LEU A 151 6.58 15.12 17.80
CA LEU A 151 7.91 15.77 17.79
C LEU A 151 9.06 14.76 17.69
N MET A 152 8.93 13.62 18.38
CA MET A 152 9.90 12.53 18.30
C MET A 152 9.91 11.92 16.89
N SER A 153 8.76 11.71 16.26
CA SER A 153 8.67 11.23 14.87
C SER A 153 9.37 12.18 13.89
N LEU A 154 9.18 13.50 14.03
CA LEU A 154 9.90 14.49 13.22
C LEU A 154 11.42 14.42 13.41
N ALA A 155 11.89 14.17 14.64
CA ALA A 155 13.32 13.99 14.89
C ALA A 155 13.87 12.72 14.21
N PHE A 156 13.12 11.60 14.26
CA PHE A 156 13.51 10.36 13.59
C PHE A 156 13.43 10.44 12.06
N MET A 157 12.57 11.30 11.50
CA MET A 157 12.52 11.55 10.05
C MET A 157 13.87 12.07 9.50
N GLY A 158 14.69 12.73 10.33
CA GLY A 158 16.05 13.12 9.96
C GLY A 158 16.99 11.96 9.62
N PHE A 159 16.67 10.73 10.05
CA PHE A 159 17.43 9.53 9.70
C PHE A 159 17.02 8.87 8.37
N SER A 160 15.93 9.31 7.74
CA SER A 160 15.44 8.77 6.45
C SER A 160 16.51 8.81 5.35
N GLY A 161 17.41 9.79 5.37
CA GLY A 161 18.50 9.93 4.39
C GLY A 161 19.72 9.03 4.63
N LEU A 162 19.82 8.30 5.74
CA LEU A 162 21.00 7.47 6.06
C LEU A 162 21.10 6.20 5.21
N ILE A 163 19.98 5.71 4.65
CA ILE A 163 19.90 4.42 3.94
C ILE A 163 19.73 4.63 2.43
N LYS A 164 20.17 5.78 1.89
CA LYS A 164 19.96 6.20 0.48
C LYS A 164 20.54 5.26 -0.60
N PHE A 165 21.25 4.20 -0.20
CA PHE A 165 21.85 3.22 -1.11
C PHE A 165 21.16 1.85 -1.09
N ARG A 166 20.10 1.64 -0.30
CA ARG A 166 19.26 0.44 -0.41
C ARG A 166 18.18 0.72 -1.46
N VAL A 167 18.29 0.05 -2.61
CA VAL A 167 17.23 0.03 -3.61
C VAL A 167 16.22 -1.03 -3.15
N GLU A 168 15.06 -0.60 -2.66
CA GLU A 168 13.95 -1.48 -2.31
C GLU A 168 13.22 -1.82 -3.63
N GLY A 169 13.49 -3.00 -4.19
CA GLY A 169 12.93 -3.48 -5.45
C GLY A 169 13.88 -3.44 -6.66
N ASP A 170 13.41 -3.93 -7.80
CA ASP A 170 14.13 -3.84 -9.07
C ASP A 170 13.96 -2.42 -9.66
N PRO A 171 15.04 -1.62 -9.81
CA PRO A 171 14.95 -0.26 -10.34
C PRO A 171 14.43 -0.21 -11.78
N LEU A 172 14.45 -1.33 -12.51
CA LEU A 172 13.85 -1.43 -13.83
C LEU A 172 12.32 -1.46 -13.74
N THR A 173 11.76 -2.23 -12.80
CA THR A 173 10.31 -2.29 -12.56
C THR A 173 9.73 -0.92 -12.27
N ASP A 174 10.37 -0.14 -11.41
CA ASP A 174 9.88 1.21 -11.06
C ASP A 174 9.87 2.15 -12.27
N LYS A 175 10.85 2.02 -13.18
CA LYS A 175 10.89 2.81 -14.41
C LYS A 175 9.81 2.38 -15.40
N ILE A 176 9.55 1.07 -15.52
CA ILE A 176 8.47 0.54 -16.36
C ILE A 176 7.12 1.01 -15.80
N ASP A 177 6.90 0.86 -14.49
CA ASP A 177 5.68 1.29 -13.79
C ASP A 177 5.41 2.78 -14.03
N ALA A 178 6.45 3.63 -13.97
CA ALA A 178 6.32 5.06 -14.26
C ALA A 178 5.93 5.40 -15.71
N ILE A 179 6.21 4.52 -16.68
CA ILE A 179 5.80 4.70 -18.09
C ILE A 179 4.35 4.25 -18.32
N LEU A 180 3.87 3.27 -17.55
CA LEU A 180 2.51 2.76 -17.67
C LEU A 180 1.47 3.82 -17.29
N PRO A 181 0.25 3.75 -17.84
CA PRO A 181 -0.77 4.79 -17.67
C PRO A 181 -1.38 4.87 -16.25
N GLN A 182 -0.97 4.01 -15.31
CA GLN A 182 -1.44 3.96 -13.92
C GLN A 182 -2.97 3.88 -13.75
N THR A 183 -3.69 3.35 -14.76
CA THR A 183 -5.15 3.24 -14.74
C THR A 183 -5.67 2.05 -13.92
N GLN A 184 -4.81 1.10 -13.56
CA GLN A 184 -5.19 -0.11 -12.80
C GLN A 184 -6.42 -0.85 -13.35
N CYS A 185 -6.62 -0.79 -14.67
CA CYS A 185 -7.85 -1.28 -15.32
C CYS A 185 -7.90 -2.80 -15.55
N GLY A 186 -6.75 -3.48 -15.52
CA GLY A 186 -6.63 -4.93 -15.70
C GLY A 186 -6.89 -5.47 -17.10
N GLN A 187 -7.03 -4.62 -18.12
CA GLN A 187 -7.28 -5.04 -19.51
C GLN A 187 -6.12 -5.87 -20.11
N CYS A 188 -4.91 -5.73 -19.57
CA CYS A 188 -3.74 -6.52 -19.97
C CYS A 188 -3.70 -7.93 -19.35
N GLY A 189 -4.72 -8.34 -18.58
CA GLY A 189 -4.75 -9.63 -17.89
C GLY A 189 -4.04 -9.67 -16.52
N TYR A 190 -3.41 -8.56 -16.11
CA TYR A 190 -2.78 -8.41 -14.80
C TYR A 190 -3.66 -7.61 -13.83
N ALA A 191 -3.48 -7.80 -12.53
CA ALA A 191 -4.26 -7.10 -11.49
C ALA A 191 -4.02 -5.58 -11.45
N GLY A 192 -2.97 -5.08 -12.09
CA GLY A 192 -2.62 -3.66 -12.16
C GLY A 192 -1.35 -3.40 -12.97
N CYS A 193 -0.94 -2.13 -13.04
CA CYS A 193 0.24 -1.65 -13.74
C CYS A 193 1.55 -2.20 -13.12
N ARG A 194 1.67 -2.24 -11.79
CA ARG A 194 2.90 -2.74 -11.13
C ARG A 194 3.16 -4.24 -11.35
N PRO A 195 2.18 -5.16 -11.18
CA PRO A 195 2.39 -6.57 -11.52
C PRO A 195 2.74 -6.79 -13.00
N TYR A 196 2.16 -5.98 -13.90
CA TYR A 196 2.52 -6.01 -15.31
C TYR A 196 3.95 -5.49 -15.55
N ALA A 197 4.35 -4.43 -14.86
CA ALA A 197 5.72 -3.89 -14.92
C ALA A 197 6.76 -4.91 -14.43
N GLU A 198 6.46 -5.66 -13.37
CA GLU A 198 7.31 -6.74 -12.86
C GLU A 198 7.43 -7.88 -13.87
N ALA A 199 6.33 -8.27 -14.52
CA ALA A 199 6.35 -9.31 -15.56
C ALA A 199 7.17 -8.88 -16.79
N ILE A 200 7.09 -7.60 -17.19
CA ILE A 200 7.94 -7.05 -18.25
C ILE A 200 9.42 -7.06 -17.83
N ALA A 201 9.73 -6.61 -16.61
CA ALA A 201 11.10 -6.60 -16.08
C ALA A 201 11.73 -8.01 -16.04
N LYS A 202 10.92 -9.03 -15.71
CA LYS A 202 11.32 -10.44 -15.71
C LYS A 202 11.37 -11.09 -17.11
N ASN A 203 10.95 -10.38 -18.16
CA ASN A 203 10.76 -10.91 -19.52
C ASN A 203 9.68 -12.02 -19.62
N GLU A 204 8.71 -12.03 -18.72
CA GLU A 204 7.57 -12.97 -18.73
C GLU A 204 6.39 -12.44 -19.56
N ALA A 205 6.31 -11.11 -19.74
CA ALA A 205 5.28 -10.43 -20.51
C ALA A 205 5.87 -9.61 -21.68
N GLU A 206 5.09 -9.50 -22.76
CA GLU A 206 5.39 -8.61 -23.88
C GLU A 206 4.97 -7.17 -23.58
N ILE A 207 5.63 -6.20 -24.23
CA ILE A 207 5.39 -4.75 -23.99
C ILE A 207 4.05 -4.25 -24.56
N ASN A 208 3.44 -5.01 -25.47
CA ASN A 208 2.27 -4.63 -26.27
C ASN A 208 0.91 -5.05 -25.67
N GLN A 209 0.87 -5.42 -24.39
CA GLN A 209 -0.34 -5.96 -23.77
C GLN A 209 -1.24 -4.88 -23.16
N CYS A 210 -0.87 -3.59 -23.17
CA CYS A 210 -1.59 -2.51 -22.48
C CYS A 210 -2.36 -1.59 -23.46
N PRO A 211 -3.67 -1.80 -23.68
CA PRO A 211 -4.50 -0.93 -24.53
C PRO A 211 -4.52 0.55 -24.13
N PRO A 212 -4.65 0.93 -22.83
CA PRO A 212 -4.72 2.35 -22.46
C PRO A 212 -3.38 3.08 -22.60
N GLY A 213 -2.26 2.35 -22.68
CA GLY A 213 -0.94 2.94 -22.95
C GLY A 213 -0.73 3.26 -24.44
N GLY A 214 -1.51 2.64 -25.32
CA GLY A 214 -1.42 2.84 -26.77
C GLY A 214 -0.03 2.58 -27.35
N MET A 215 0.19 3.06 -28.57
CA MET A 215 1.50 2.95 -29.23
C MET A 215 2.59 3.79 -28.57
N ASP A 216 2.23 4.89 -27.91
CA ASP A 216 3.19 5.78 -27.26
C ASP A 216 3.79 5.14 -26.00
N GLY A 217 2.98 4.46 -25.20
CA GLY A 217 3.46 3.65 -24.08
C GLY A 217 4.37 2.51 -24.55
N ILE A 218 3.99 1.80 -25.63
CA ILE A 218 4.81 0.72 -26.20
C ILE A 218 6.16 1.25 -26.67
N ARG A 219 6.21 2.40 -27.35
CA ARG A 219 7.46 2.99 -27.82
C ARG A 219 8.36 3.41 -26.67
N ALA A 220 7.81 4.04 -25.63
CA ALA A 220 8.56 4.43 -24.43
C ALA A 220 9.13 3.20 -23.70
N LEU A 221 8.36 2.11 -23.62
CA LEU A 221 8.81 0.83 -23.06
C LEU A 221 9.90 0.19 -23.94
N ALA A 222 9.74 0.22 -25.26
CA ALA A 222 10.72 -0.30 -26.21
C ALA A 222 12.05 0.45 -26.13
N GLU A 223 12.02 1.78 -26.00
CA GLU A 223 13.21 2.61 -25.81
C GLU A 223 13.90 2.33 -24.47
N LEU A 224 13.12 2.17 -23.38
CA LEU A 224 13.67 1.86 -22.06
C LEU A 224 14.34 0.47 -22.01
N LEU A 225 13.75 -0.51 -22.69
CA LEU A 225 14.15 -1.92 -22.64
C LEU A 225 15.07 -2.34 -23.79
N ASP A 226 15.40 -1.42 -24.70
CA ASP A 226 16.15 -1.69 -25.94
C ASP A 226 15.53 -2.85 -26.75
N ARG A 227 14.21 -2.79 -26.94
CA ARG A 227 13.42 -3.79 -27.69
C ARG A 227 12.84 -3.21 -28.96
N GLU A 228 12.48 -4.08 -29.90
CA GLU A 228 11.74 -3.67 -31.10
C GLU A 228 10.31 -3.25 -30.74
N VAL A 229 9.80 -2.23 -31.45
CA VAL A 229 8.42 -1.74 -31.27
C VAL A 229 7.46 -2.72 -31.94
N ILE A 230 6.58 -3.32 -31.15
CA ILE A 230 5.55 -4.28 -31.60
C ILE A 230 4.19 -3.58 -31.62
N GLU A 231 3.29 -3.96 -32.53
CA GLU A 231 1.91 -3.46 -32.52
C GLU A 231 1.13 -3.97 -31.30
N LEU A 232 0.17 -3.16 -30.85
CA LEU A 232 -0.71 -3.48 -29.72
C LEU A 232 -1.42 -4.83 -29.92
N ASN A 233 -1.47 -5.65 -28.88
CA ASN A 233 -2.18 -6.94 -28.93
C ASN A 233 -3.69 -6.72 -29.11
N PRO A 234 -4.30 -7.14 -30.24
CA PRO A 234 -5.73 -6.95 -30.48
C PRO A 234 -6.62 -7.75 -29.54
N GLU A 235 -6.10 -8.77 -28.86
CA GLU A 235 -6.88 -9.57 -27.88
C GLU A 235 -7.25 -8.78 -26.63
N ASN A 236 -6.43 -7.79 -26.24
CA ASN A 236 -6.66 -7.00 -25.02
C ASN A 236 -7.47 -5.73 -25.28
N GLY A 237 -7.67 -5.33 -26.54
CA GLY A 237 -8.47 -4.17 -26.93
C GLY A 237 -7.77 -3.23 -27.91
N THR A 238 -8.45 -2.12 -28.21
CA THR A 238 -7.92 -1.03 -29.06
C THR A 238 -7.50 0.16 -28.21
N GLU A 239 -6.59 0.98 -28.74
CA GLU A 239 -6.26 2.28 -28.15
C GLU A 239 -7.52 3.16 -28.10
N SER A 240 -7.91 3.56 -26.89
CA SER A 240 -9.08 4.40 -26.63
C SER A 240 -8.63 5.66 -25.88
N ALA A 241 -9.18 6.80 -26.29
CA ALA A 241 -8.98 8.05 -25.55
C ALA A 241 -9.47 7.89 -24.10
N LYS A 242 -8.85 8.62 -23.16
CA LYS A 242 -9.26 8.58 -21.75
C LYS A 242 -10.74 8.98 -21.64
N THR A 243 -11.56 8.05 -21.18
CA THR A 243 -12.98 8.26 -20.89
C THR A 243 -13.19 8.30 -19.38
N VAL A 244 -14.23 9.03 -18.98
CA VAL A 244 -14.68 9.12 -17.59
C VAL A 244 -16.15 8.70 -17.55
N ALA A 245 -16.52 7.99 -16.49
CA ALA A 245 -17.91 7.64 -16.24
C ALA A 245 -18.68 8.88 -15.76
N GLU A 246 -19.82 9.16 -16.38
CA GLU A 246 -20.78 10.19 -15.97
C GLU A 246 -22.10 9.48 -15.59
N ILE A 247 -22.67 9.85 -14.44
CA ILE A 247 -23.92 9.28 -13.95
C ILE A 247 -25.05 10.26 -14.24
N ASP A 248 -26.06 9.81 -14.98
CA ASP A 248 -27.28 10.58 -15.20
C ASP A 248 -28.07 10.72 -13.89
N GLU A 249 -28.07 11.95 -13.39
CA GLU A 249 -28.72 12.40 -12.17
C GLU A 249 -30.22 12.09 -12.14
N GLN A 250 -30.91 12.12 -13.29
CA GLN A 250 -32.36 11.94 -13.36
C GLN A 250 -32.76 10.46 -13.28
N THR A 251 -31.87 9.58 -13.72
CA THR A 251 -32.16 8.14 -13.87
C THR A 251 -31.60 7.33 -12.68
N CYS A 252 -30.60 7.85 -11.98
CA CYS A 252 -29.97 7.17 -10.86
C CYS A 252 -30.93 6.95 -9.66
N ILE A 253 -31.19 5.68 -9.33
CA ILE A 253 -32.07 5.28 -8.21
C ILE A 253 -31.36 5.13 -6.86
N GLY A 254 -30.04 5.34 -6.78
CA GLY A 254 -29.30 5.23 -5.52
C GLY A 254 -29.08 3.79 -5.01
N CYS A 255 -28.86 2.82 -5.91
CA CYS A 255 -28.73 1.39 -5.57
C CYS A 255 -27.38 0.96 -4.97
N THR A 256 -26.35 1.82 -5.02
CA THR A 256 -24.97 1.62 -4.50
C THR A 256 -24.15 0.49 -5.14
N LEU A 257 -24.68 -0.23 -6.13
CA LEU A 257 -23.97 -1.33 -6.80
C LEU A 257 -22.72 -0.86 -7.57
N CYS A 258 -22.78 0.32 -8.19
CA CYS A 258 -21.63 0.91 -8.87
C CYS A 258 -20.49 1.27 -7.92
N ILE A 259 -20.78 1.71 -6.68
CA ILE A 259 -19.75 1.99 -5.66
C ILE A 259 -18.97 0.71 -5.34
N GLN A 260 -19.68 -0.40 -5.12
CA GLN A 260 -19.03 -1.68 -4.78
C GLN A 260 -18.18 -2.25 -5.92
N ALA A 261 -18.46 -1.86 -7.16
CA ALA A 261 -17.72 -2.30 -8.34
C ALA A 261 -16.54 -1.38 -8.71
N CYS A 262 -16.45 -0.18 -8.11
CA CYS A 262 -15.39 0.77 -8.43
C CYS A 262 -14.08 0.39 -7.71
N PRO A 263 -12.99 0.06 -8.42
CA PRO A 263 -11.73 -0.36 -7.79
C PRO A 263 -10.94 0.80 -7.16
N VAL A 264 -11.28 2.04 -7.53
CA VAL A 264 -10.57 3.27 -7.14
C VAL A 264 -11.43 4.21 -6.30
N ASP A 265 -12.64 3.77 -5.91
CA ASP A 265 -13.58 4.56 -5.11
C ASP A 265 -13.92 5.96 -5.69
N ALA A 266 -13.89 6.09 -7.02
CA ALA A 266 -14.18 7.37 -7.71
C ALA A 266 -15.67 7.77 -7.69
N ILE A 267 -16.57 6.93 -7.17
CA ILE A 267 -18.02 7.18 -7.14
C ILE A 267 -18.44 7.57 -5.73
N LEU A 268 -19.00 8.77 -5.58
CA LEU A 268 -19.55 9.28 -4.33
C LEU A 268 -21.07 9.18 -4.31
N GLY A 269 -21.62 8.74 -3.17
CA GLY A 269 -23.05 8.82 -2.89
C GLY A 269 -23.46 7.95 -1.71
N SER A 270 -24.76 7.78 -1.51
CA SER A 270 -25.31 6.97 -0.42
C SER A 270 -26.59 6.26 -0.84
N ALA A 271 -27.02 5.28 -0.07
CA ALA A 271 -28.22 4.51 -0.38
C ALA A 271 -29.45 5.43 -0.53
N LYS A 272 -30.19 5.25 -1.64
CA LYS A 272 -31.36 6.06 -2.03
C LYS A 272 -31.06 7.54 -2.33
N HIS A 273 -29.79 7.89 -2.43
CA HIS A 273 -29.36 9.20 -2.90
C HIS A 273 -28.61 9.05 -4.23
N MET A 274 -28.59 10.14 -4.98
CA MET A 274 -27.91 10.22 -6.27
C MET A 274 -26.41 10.04 -6.09
N HIS A 275 -25.81 9.31 -7.03
CA HIS A 275 -24.37 9.12 -7.10
C HIS A 275 -23.77 10.11 -8.09
N THR A 276 -22.53 10.51 -7.85
CA THR A 276 -21.73 11.33 -8.77
C THR A 276 -20.33 10.73 -8.88
N VAL A 277 -19.63 11.02 -9.97
CA VAL A 277 -18.28 10.53 -10.24
C VAL A 277 -17.29 11.66 -10.08
N ILE A 278 -16.23 11.44 -9.32
CA ILE A 278 -15.08 12.34 -9.27
C ILE A 278 -14.25 12.08 -10.53
N ALA A 279 -14.38 12.95 -11.53
CA ALA A 279 -13.74 12.76 -12.84
C ALA A 279 -12.20 12.61 -12.77
N GLU A 280 -11.55 13.26 -11.80
CA GLU A 280 -10.10 13.23 -11.61
C GLU A 280 -9.59 11.86 -11.16
N GLU A 281 -10.36 11.15 -10.34
CA GLU A 281 -10.02 9.83 -9.78
C GLU A 281 -10.56 8.68 -10.65
N CYS A 282 -11.44 8.97 -11.60
CA CYS A 282 -12.02 7.96 -12.49
C CYS A 282 -10.98 7.45 -13.49
N THR A 283 -10.76 6.14 -13.49
CA THR A 283 -9.81 5.46 -14.40
C THR A 283 -10.41 5.07 -15.75
N GLY A 284 -11.73 5.18 -15.92
CA GLY A 284 -12.42 4.82 -17.16
C GLY A 284 -12.52 3.31 -17.43
N CYS A 285 -12.39 2.46 -16.40
CA CYS A 285 -12.34 1.00 -16.55
C CYS A 285 -13.66 0.29 -16.90
N GLU A 286 -14.78 1.01 -17.01
CA GLU A 286 -16.11 0.49 -17.37
C GLU A 286 -16.74 -0.57 -16.45
N LEU A 287 -16.05 -0.99 -15.37
CA LEU A 287 -16.53 -2.00 -14.42
C LEU A 287 -17.85 -1.63 -13.71
N CYS A 288 -18.19 -0.34 -13.69
CA CYS A 288 -19.41 0.17 -13.09
C CYS A 288 -20.66 0.04 -13.98
N LEU A 289 -20.51 -0.22 -15.29
CA LEU A 289 -21.64 -0.35 -16.23
C LEU A 289 -22.45 -1.62 -15.97
N PRO A 290 -21.87 -2.85 -15.97
CA PRO A 290 -22.66 -4.08 -15.82
C PRO A 290 -23.49 -4.19 -14.53
N PRO A 291 -23.02 -3.68 -13.37
CA PRO A 291 -23.81 -3.70 -12.13
C PRO A 291 -24.98 -2.71 -12.08
N CYS A 292 -25.10 -1.76 -13.01
CA CYS A 292 -26.13 -0.73 -12.95
C CYS A 292 -27.49 -1.29 -13.42
N PRO A 293 -28.53 -1.35 -12.55
CA PRO A 293 -29.82 -1.96 -12.91
C PRO A 293 -30.71 -1.06 -13.78
N VAL A 294 -30.34 0.21 -13.94
CA VAL A 294 -31.10 1.23 -14.69
C VAL A 294 -30.26 1.85 -15.81
N ASP A 295 -29.06 1.32 -16.06
CA ASP A 295 -28.13 1.76 -17.10
C ASP A 295 -27.90 3.30 -17.14
N CYS A 296 -27.87 3.93 -15.97
CA CYS A 296 -27.73 5.40 -15.84
C CYS A 296 -26.28 5.90 -15.95
N ILE A 297 -25.32 5.09 -16.39
CA ILE A 297 -23.89 5.45 -16.45
C ILE A 297 -23.46 5.51 -17.91
N LEU A 298 -22.85 6.62 -18.30
CA LEU A 298 -22.36 6.88 -19.65
C LEU A 298 -20.85 7.12 -19.61
N MET A 299 -20.14 6.61 -20.63
CA MET A 299 -18.71 6.89 -20.79
C MET A 299 -18.54 8.11 -21.68
N VAL A 300 -17.97 9.18 -21.12
CA VAL A 300 -17.74 10.44 -21.82
C VAL A 300 -16.24 10.63 -22.03
N PRO A 301 -15.78 10.92 -23.26
CA PRO A 301 -14.37 11.23 -23.49
C PRO A 301 -13.99 12.52 -22.76
N VAL A 302 -12.83 12.54 -22.11
CA VAL A 302 -12.31 13.75 -21.47
C VAL A 302 -11.89 14.74 -22.56
N GLU A 303 -12.47 15.94 -22.55
CA GLU A 303 -12.06 17.00 -23.49
C GLU A 303 -10.62 17.45 -23.20
N GLU A 304 -9.77 17.42 -24.24
CA GLU A 304 -8.38 17.85 -24.13
C GLU A 304 -8.30 19.38 -23.92
N ASN A 305 -7.94 19.79 -22.70
CA ASN A 305 -7.61 21.17 -22.40
C ASN A 305 -6.13 21.46 -22.72
N ILE A 306 -5.78 22.72 -22.98
CA ILE A 306 -4.39 23.18 -23.22
C ILE A 306 -3.37 22.77 -22.13
N VAL A 307 -3.85 22.43 -20.92
CA VAL A 307 -3.01 21.96 -19.81
C VAL A 307 -2.76 20.44 -19.86
N GLN A 308 -3.68 19.67 -20.44
CA GLN A 308 -3.63 18.21 -20.56
C GLN A 308 -3.22 17.73 -21.96
N TRP A 309 -3.08 18.66 -22.91
CA TRP A 309 -2.70 18.38 -24.28
C TRP A 309 -1.25 17.85 -24.35
N GLN A 310 -1.10 16.62 -24.84
CA GLN A 310 0.19 16.01 -25.14
C GLN A 310 0.47 16.08 -26.64
N TRP A 311 1.72 16.32 -27.02
CA TRP A 311 2.11 16.36 -28.43
C TRP A 311 1.98 14.96 -29.04
N PRO A 312 1.14 14.74 -30.05
CA PRO A 312 0.98 13.42 -30.65
C PRO A 312 2.28 13.00 -31.36
N SER A 313 2.66 11.73 -31.19
CA SER A 313 3.87 11.18 -31.81
C SER A 313 3.84 11.31 -33.35
N PRO A 314 4.97 11.59 -34.01
CA PRO A 314 5.02 11.85 -35.46
C PRO A 314 4.44 10.74 -36.35
N ASP A 315 4.39 9.49 -35.87
CA ASP A 315 3.93 8.34 -36.65
C ASP A 315 2.39 8.17 -36.62
N THR A 316 1.67 8.77 -35.65
CA THR A 316 0.21 8.87 -35.70
C THR A 316 -0.27 10.05 -36.55
N ALA A 317 0.65 10.90 -37.04
CA ALA A 317 0.38 11.98 -37.99
C ALA A 317 0.09 11.47 -39.42
N GLY A 318 -0.61 10.34 -39.54
CA GLY A 318 -1.31 9.93 -40.74
C GLY A 318 -2.68 10.62 -40.81
N ARG A 319 -2.70 11.81 -41.41
CA ARG A 319 -3.87 12.65 -41.81
C ARG A 319 -4.24 13.75 -40.82
N PHE A 320 -3.66 14.92 -41.04
CA PHE A 320 -4.41 16.16 -40.99
C PHE A 320 -5.61 16.04 -41.96
N THR A 321 -6.74 15.47 -41.53
CA THR A 321 -8.00 15.70 -42.23
C THR A 321 -8.38 17.14 -41.92
N THR A 322 -8.04 18.04 -42.83
CA THR A 322 -8.72 19.34 -42.89
C THR A 322 -10.20 19.03 -42.93
N ASN A 323 -10.92 19.41 -41.88
CA ASN A 323 -12.35 19.21 -41.75
C ASN A 323 -13.05 20.02 -42.85
N SER A 324 -13.14 19.46 -44.06
CA SER A 324 -13.92 19.99 -45.16
C SER A 324 -15.36 19.52 -44.97
N ASN A 325 -16.08 20.18 -44.08
CA ASN A 325 -17.54 20.22 -44.12
C ASN A 325 -17.98 21.66 -43.83
N LYS A 326 -17.63 22.52 -44.79
CA LYS A 326 -18.39 23.72 -45.10
C LYS A 326 -19.64 23.23 -45.81
N GLY A 327 -20.80 23.57 -45.27
CA GLY A 327 -22.07 22.93 -45.56
C GLY A 327 -22.48 22.88 -47.03
N ASP A 328 -23.01 21.73 -47.42
CA ASP A 328 -23.99 21.59 -48.48
C ASP A 328 -25.38 21.54 -47.84
N ALA A 329 -26.07 22.68 -47.81
CA ALA A 329 -27.51 22.75 -47.72
C ALA A 329 -27.97 23.90 -48.62
N ALA A 330 -28.94 23.57 -49.48
CA ALA A 330 -29.50 24.37 -50.57
C ALA A 330 -30.05 25.75 -50.15
#